data_AF-A0A2W6MUW3-F1
#
_entry.id   AF-A0A2W6MUW3-F1
#
_cell.length_a   1.000
_cell.length_b   1.000
_cell.length_c   1.000
_cell.angle_alpha   90.00
_cell.angle_beta   90.00
_cell.angle_gamma   90.00
#
_symmetry.space_group_name_H-M   'P 1'
#
loop_
_entity.id
_entity.type
_entity.pdbx_description
1 polymer ?
#
loop_
_entity_poly.entity_id
_entity_poly.type
_entity_poly.pdbx_seq_one_letter_code
_entity_poly.pdbx_strand_id
1 'polypeptide(L)' 'MLINFKCDECQKYQEEEIEVYFDFQDREMVEDYTLECEYCGCIKQITLSLDLKDGQCKN' A
#
# COMPACT_ATOMS: atom_id res chain seq x y z
N MET A 1 2.91 7.18 0.03
CA MET A 1 2.61 6.47 1.29
C MET A 1 3.82 5.61 1.61
N LEU A 2 4.30 5.64 2.86
CA LEU A 2 5.42 4.79 3.27
C LEU A 2 4.90 3.44 3.78
N ILE A 3 5.38 2.35 3.20
CA ILE A 3 5.07 0.99 3.64
C ILE A 3 6.31 0.36 4.25
N ASN A 4 6.12 -0.18 5.45
CA ASN A 4 7.11 -0.99 6.14
C ASN A 4 6.71 -2.46 6.01
N PHE A 5 7.54 -3.28 5.34
CA PHE A 5 7.26 -4.71 5.19
C PHE A 5 8.45 -5.58 5.61
N LYS A 6 8.14 -6.76 6.17
CA LYS A 6 9.11 -7.81 6.45
C LYS A 6 9.18 -8.76 5.26
N CYS A 7 10.37 -8.97 4.72
CA CYS A 7 10.59 -10.00 3.71
C CYS A 7 10.59 -11.38 4.36
N ASP A 8 9.85 -12.31 3.77
CA ASP A 8 9.67 -13.67 4.31
C ASP A 8 10.93 -14.53 4.14
N GLU A 9 11.76 -14.26 3.14
CA GLU A 9 13.01 -14.98 2.89
C GLU A 9 14.14 -14.52 3.81
N CYS A 10 14.48 -13.22 3.77
CA CYS A 10 15.62 -12.69 4.51
C CYS A 10 15.27 -12.26 5.94
N GLN A 11 13.98 -12.27 6.31
CA GLN A 11 13.44 -11.86 7.62
C GLN A 11 13.81 -10.43 8.03
N LYS A 12 14.21 -9.58 7.08
CA LYS A 12 14.54 -8.16 7.29
C LYS A 12 13.34 -7.27 7.01
N TYR A 13 13.27 -6.15 7.74
CA TYR A 13 12.33 -5.06 7.47
C TYR A 13 12.90 -4.11 6.43
N GLN A 14 12.01 -3.58 5.60
CA GLN A 14 12.32 -2.69 4.49
C GLN A 14 11.23 -1.63 4.39
N GLU A 15 11.65 -0.45 3.97
CA GLU A 15 10.77 0.69 3.73
C GLU A 15 10.68 0.94 2.23
N GLU A 16 9.45 1.02 1.72
CA GLU A 16 9.19 1.31 0.32
C GLU A 16 8.17 2.44 0.23
N GLU A 17 8.49 3.45 -0.60
CA GLU A 17 7.60 4.57 -0.86
C GLU A 17 6.73 4.26 -2.07
N ILE A 18 5.43 4.29 -1.86
CA ILE A 18 4.44 4.01 -2.90
C ILE A 18 3.67 5.28 -3.22
N GLU A 19 3.65 5.67 -4.48
CA GLU A 19 2.78 6.74 -4.97
C GLU A 19 1.36 6.20 -5.16
N VAL A 20 0.41 6.81 -4.46
CA VAL A 20 -1.01 6.44 -4.52
C VAL A 20 -1.75 7.62 -5.13
N TYR A 21 -2.39 7.39 -6.28
CA TYR A 21 -3.16 8.41 -6.99
C TYR A 21 -4.64 8.26 -6.66
N PHE A 22 -5.17 9.23 -5.93
CA PHE A 22 -6.59 9.25 -5.57
C PHE A 22 -7.41 9.92 -6.68
N ASP A 23 -8.24 9.14 -7.38
CA ASP A 23 -9.35 9.70 -8.16
C ASP A 23 -10.61 9.76 -7.30
N PHE A 24 -11.04 10.97 -6.95
CA PHE A 24 -12.21 11.22 -6.10
C PHE A 24 -13.55 10.80 -6.75
N GLN A 25 -13.55 10.38 -8.01
CA GLN A 25 -14.74 9.84 -8.67
C GLN A 25 -15.06 8.42 -8.19
N ASP A 26 -14.06 7.64 -7.80
CA ASP A 26 -14.23 6.28 -7.33
C ASP A 26 -14.22 6.25 -5.79
N ARG A 27 -15.38 5.86 -5.22
CA ARG A 27 -15.61 5.84 -3.75
C ARG A 27 -14.84 4.73 -3.03
N GLU A 28 -14.27 3.79 -3.77
CA GLU A 28 -13.44 2.70 -3.28
C GLU A 28 -12.23 2.60 -4.22
N MET A 29 -11.03 2.78 -3.67
CA MET A 29 -9.79 2.61 -4.42
C MET A 29 -9.12 1.32 -3.94
N VAL A 30 -9.04 0.34 -4.84
CA VAL A 30 -8.35 -0.94 -4.63
C VAL A 30 -7.26 -1.04 -5.68
N GLU A 31 -6.01 -0.99 -5.26
CA GLU A 31 -4.85 -1.11 -6.15
C GLU A 31 -3.88 -2.18 -5.64
N ASP A 32 -3.40 -2.98 -6.59
CA ASP A 32 -2.39 -4.01 -6.33
C ASP A 32 -1.00 -3.44 -6.52
N TYR A 33 -0.15 -3.60 -5.51
CA TYR A 33 1.24 -3.16 -5.51
C TYR A 33 2.17 -4.34 -5.36
N THR A 34 3.29 -4.27 -6.06
CA THR A 34 4.36 -5.26 -6.02
C THR A 34 5.53 -4.67 -5.27
N LEU A 35 5.92 -5.29 -4.16
CA LEU A 35 7.08 -4.92 -3.35
C LEU A 35 8.21 -5.89 -3.65
N GLU A 36 9.41 -5.38 -3.92
CA GLU A 36 10.60 -6.19 -4.14
C GLU A 36 11.58 -6.02 -2.99
N CYS A 37 12.01 -7.14 -2.40
CA CYS A 37 13.03 -7.11 -1.36
C CYS A 37 14.41 -6.79 -1.96
N GLU A 38 14.97 -5.64 -1.62
CA GLU A 38 16.28 -5.17 -2.08
C GLU A 38 17.43 -6.13 -1.75
N TYR A 39 17.28 -6.96 -0.70
CA TYR A 39 18.33 -7.89 -0.27
C TYR A 39 18.34 -9.23 -1.00
N CYS A 40 17.20 -9.71 -1.48
CA CYS A 40 17.09 -11.07 -2.05
C CYS A 40 16.27 -11.16 -3.33
N GLY A 41 15.68 -10.05 -3.79
CA GLY A 41 14.80 -10.02 -4.97
C GLY A 41 13.46 -10.73 -4.77
N CYS A 42 13.10 -11.09 -3.54
CA CYS A 42 11.81 -11.72 -3.24
C CYS A 42 10.68 -10.71 -3.48
N ILE A 43 9.69 -11.12 -4.27
CA ILE A 43 8.54 -10.30 -4.63
C ILE A 43 7.36 -10.61 -3.70
N LYS A 44 6.72 -9.57 -3.18
CA LYS A 44 5.51 -9.64 -2.35
C LYS A 44 4.42 -8.76 -2.97
N GLN A 45 3.27 -9.35 -3.24
CA GLN A 45 2.10 -8.59 -3.69
C GLN A 45 1.24 -8.19 -2.51
N ILE A 46 0.81 -6.94 -2.50
CA ILE A 46 -0.12 -6.39 -1.51
C ILE A 46 -1.25 -5.67 -2.24
N THR A 47 -2.43 -5.66 -1.64
CA THR A 47 -3.57 -4.88 -2.12
C THR A 47 -3.84 -3.78 -1.10
N LEU A 48 -3.84 -2.52 -1.56
CA LEU A 48 -4.22 -1.38 -0.73
C LEU A 48 -5.68 -1.02 -1.02
N SER A 49 -6.51 -1.06 0.02
CA SER A 49 -7.91 -0.61 -0.03
C SER A 49 -8.07 0.62 0.87
N LEU A 50 -8.47 1.74 0.29
CA LEU A 50 -8.82 2.94 1.04
C LEU A 50 -10.34 3.12 1.06
N ASP A 51 -10.94 2.84 2.22
CA ASP A 51 -12.33 3.19 2.50
C ASP A 51 -12.40 4.68 2.86
N LEU A 52 -12.76 5.53 1.89
CA LEU A 52 -13.14 6.92 2.17
C LEU A 52 -14.52 6.92 2.83
N LYS A 53 -14.54 6.68 4.15
CA LYS A 53 -15.77 6.92 4.93
C LYS A 53 -16.08 8.40 4.85
N ASP A 54 -17.24 8.75 4.28
CA ASP A 54 -17.79 10.10 4.32
C ASP A 54 -17.67 10.64 5.75
N GLY A 55 -16.75 11.58 5.95
CA GLY A 55 -16.73 12.38 7.16
C GLY A 55 -18.06 13.12 7.21
N GLN A 56 -18.99 12.67 8.06
CA GLN A 56 -20.24 13.36 8.26
C GLN A 56 -19.93 14.76 8.80
N CYS A 57 -19.96 15.78 7.93
CA CYS A 57 -20.13 17.15 8.37
C CYS A 57 -21.52 17.22 9.01
N LYS A 58 -21.57 17.07 10.34
CA LYS A 58 -22.75 17.40 11.12
C LYS A 58 -22.89 18.92 11.09
N ASN A 59 -23.85 19.41 10.31
CA ASN A 59 -24.40 20.75 10.50
C ASN A 59 -25.10 20.87 11.85
#